data_AF-K2RNG2-F1
#
_entry.id   AF-K2RNG2-F1
#
_cell.length_a   1.000
_cell.length_b   1.000
_cell.length_c   1.000
_cell.angle_alpha   90.00
_cell.angle_beta   90.00
_cell.angle_gamma   90.00
#
_symmetry.space_group_name_H-M   'P 1'
#
loop_
_entity.id
_entity.type
_entity.pdbx_description
1 polymer ?
#
loop_
_entity_poly.entity_id
_entity_poly.type
_entity_poly.pdbx_seq_one_letter_code
_entity_poly.pdbx_strand_id
1 'polypeptide(L)'
;MNASARRIEKAHDAIAICGMALRLPGGVSSTEDFWSLLLSKRSGHGPIPASRFNIDGFHSPIQPSPPSTIRMRHGYFLDDEETDIRQFDASFFTNMSRSEVERLDPQQRLLLEVVYESVEAAGDANSFRGERIGCFVGTFGQDWGELQSVDKMSSGLYRITGQGDFLLSNRVSFEYDLKGPR
;
A
#
# COMPACT_ATOMS: atom_id res chain seq x y z
N MET A 1 -0.69 -59.44 -7.49
CA MET A 1 -0.41 -58.65 -8.71
C MET A 1 -0.61 -57.18 -8.34
N ASN A 2 0.49 -56.43 -8.34
CA ASN A 2 0.62 -55.07 -7.80
C ASN A 2 -0.33 -54.08 -8.49
N ALA A 3 -1.28 -53.55 -7.73
CA ALA A 3 -1.79 -52.21 -7.99
C ALA A 3 -0.62 -51.26 -7.72
N SER A 4 0.05 -50.83 -8.80
CA SER A 4 1.07 -49.81 -8.75
C SER A 4 0.43 -48.53 -8.22
N ALA A 5 0.62 -48.30 -6.92
CA ALA A 5 0.30 -47.05 -6.26
C ALA A 5 1.19 -45.99 -6.90
N ARG A 6 0.65 -45.32 -7.92
CA ARG A 6 1.22 -44.12 -8.52
C ARG A 6 1.17 -43.04 -7.45
N ARG A 7 2.20 -43.02 -6.60
CA ARG A 7 2.47 -41.95 -5.66
C ARG A 7 2.65 -40.70 -6.52
N ILE A 8 1.62 -39.86 -6.60
CA ILE A 8 1.76 -38.51 -7.12
C ILE A 8 2.60 -37.78 -6.08
N GLU A 9 3.92 -37.85 -6.23
CA GLU A 9 4.79 -36.82 -5.67
C GLU A 9 4.35 -35.51 -6.33
N LYS A 10 3.54 -34.75 -5.61
CA LYS A 10 3.31 -33.34 -5.92
C LYS A 10 4.66 -32.67 -5.74
N ALA A 11 5.45 -32.59 -6.82
CA ALA A 11 6.53 -31.63 -6.87
C ALA A 11 5.88 -30.27 -6.59
N HIS A 12 6.33 -29.59 -5.54
CA HIS A 12 5.96 -28.20 -5.36
C HIS A 12 6.61 -27.45 -6.52
N ASP A 13 5.82 -27.08 -7.53
CA ASP A 13 6.30 -26.25 -8.61
C ASP A 13 6.85 -24.95 -8.00
N ALA A 14 8.04 -24.55 -8.45
CA ALA A 14 8.66 -23.31 -8.00
C ALA A 14 7.78 -22.12 -8.43
N ILE A 15 7.64 -21.13 -7.53
CA ILE A 15 6.90 -19.89 -7.82
C ILE A 15 7.89 -18.82 -8.25
N ALA A 16 7.73 -18.31 -9.47
CA ALA A 16 8.54 -17.21 -9.98
C ALA A 16 8.02 -15.86 -9.49
N ILE A 17 8.93 -14.94 -9.18
CA ILE A 17 8.63 -13.52 -8.98
C ILE A 17 8.86 -12.84 -10.32
N CYS A 18 7.78 -12.45 -11.00
CA CYS A 18 7.86 -11.93 -12.37
C CYS A 18 8.06 -10.41 -12.43
N GLY A 19 7.61 -9.67 -11.41
CA GLY A 19 7.73 -8.21 -11.35
C GLY A 19 7.58 -7.72 -9.92
N MET A 20 8.06 -6.51 -9.65
CA MET A 20 8.06 -5.88 -8.34
C MET A 20 8.03 -4.36 -8.49
N ALA A 21 7.25 -3.70 -7.65
CA ALA A 21 7.27 -2.26 -7.44
C ALA A 21 7.10 -1.99 -5.95
N LEU A 22 7.55 -0.82 -5.49
CA LEU A 22 7.57 -0.49 -4.08
C LEU A 22 7.58 1.02 -3.88
N ARG A 23 7.10 1.44 -2.71
CA ARG A 23 7.29 2.78 -2.15
C ARG A 23 7.83 2.60 -0.74
N LEU A 24 9.00 3.16 -0.45
CA LEU A 24 9.68 2.98 0.83
C LEU A 24 10.26 4.31 1.35
N PRO A 25 10.48 4.42 2.67
CA PRO A 25 11.18 5.56 3.28
C PRO A 25 12.58 5.79 2.72
N GLY A 26 13.06 7.04 2.78
CA GLY A 26 14.39 7.43 2.31
C GLY A 26 14.46 7.79 0.82
N GLY A 27 13.34 8.25 0.25
CA GLY A 27 13.22 8.66 -1.15
C GLY A 27 13.23 7.48 -2.13
N VAL A 28 12.65 6.35 -1.74
CA VAL A 28 12.65 5.14 -2.57
C VAL A 28 11.29 4.99 -3.23
N SER A 29 11.24 5.29 -4.53
CA SER A 29 10.03 5.14 -5.36
C SER A 29 10.14 4.03 -6.40
N SER A 30 11.34 3.47 -6.62
CA SER A 30 11.60 2.36 -7.56
C SER A 30 12.48 1.25 -6.96
N THR A 31 12.57 0.12 -7.66
CA THR A 31 13.47 -1.00 -7.28
C THR A 31 14.95 -0.62 -7.37
N GLU A 32 15.28 0.27 -8.29
CA GLU A 32 16.60 0.84 -8.54
C GLU A 32 17.02 1.75 -7.38
N ASP A 33 16.10 2.58 -6.88
CA ASP A 33 16.34 3.41 -5.70
C ASP A 33 16.58 2.56 -4.46
N PHE A 34 15.76 1.51 -4.30
CA PHE A 34 15.92 0.58 -3.19
C PHE A 34 17.28 -0.10 -3.23
N TRP A 35 17.68 -0.61 -4.39
CA TRP A 35 18.98 -1.22 -4.58
C TRP A 35 20.13 -0.25 -4.29
N SER A 36 20.01 0.99 -4.76
CA SER A 36 20.98 2.05 -4.52
C SER A 36 21.09 2.42 -3.04
N LEU A 37 19.96 2.47 -2.31
CA LEU A 37 19.93 2.70 -0.87
C LEU A 37 20.66 1.60 -0.11
N LEU A 38 20.42 0.33 -0.47
CA LEU A 38 21.09 -0.83 0.14
C LEU A 38 22.60 -0.84 -0.10
N LEU A 39 23.03 -0.64 -1.35
CA LEU A 39 24.45 -0.59 -1.71
C LEU A 39 25.17 0.56 -1.00
N SER A 40 24.49 1.70 -0.87
CA SER A 40 25.00 2.89 -0.17
C SER A 40 24.91 2.77 1.36
N LYS A 41 24.30 1.71 1.89
CA LYS A 41 24.08 1.47 3.34
C LYS A 41 23.42 2.67 4.04
N ARG A 42 22.51 3.36 3.34
CA ARG A 42 21.76 4.49 3.92
C ARG A 42 20.53 3.99 4.67
N SER A 43 20.03 4.81 5.58
CA SER A 43 18.77 4.59 6.29
C SER A 43 17.75 5.63 5.85
N GLY A 44 16.50 5.21 5.64
CA GLY A 44 15.35 6.10 5.44
C GLY A 44 14.81 6.72 6.73
N HIS A 45 15.51 6.58 7.85
CA HIS A 45 15.14 7.18 9.12
C HIS A 45 15.35 8.70 9.05
N GLY A 46 14.26 9.45 9.22
CA GLY A 46 14.26 10.90 9.09
C GLY A 46 13.34 11.56 10.11
N PRO A 47 13.32 12.90 10.14
CA PRO A 47 12.36 13.64 10.97
C PRO A 47 10.93 13.30 10.56
N ILE A 48 10.00 13.31 11.52
CA ILE A 48 8.57 13.20 11.21
C ILE A 48 8.16 14.40 10.34
N PRO A 49 7.58 14.19 9.14
CA PRO A 49 7.19 15.30 8.28
C PRO A 49 6.09 16.16 8.92
N ALA A 50 6.22 17.48 8.82
CA ALA A 50 5.22 18.42 9.34
C ALA A 50 3.85 18.28 8.67
N SER A 51 3.81 17.69 7.48
CA SER A 51 2.59 17.34 6.74
C SER A 51 1.78 16.21 7.40
N ARG A 52 2.39 15.39 8.27
CA ARG A 52 1.71 14.28 8.96
C ARG A 52 0.97 14.79 10.19
N PHE A 53 1.69 15.44 11.10
CA PHE A 53 1.13 16.10 12.29
C PHE A 53 2.16 17.05 12.93
N ASN A 54 1.67 17.96 13.78
CA ASN A 54 2.54 18.88 14.52
C ASN A 54 3.27 18.17 15.67
N ILE A 55 4.47 17.63 15.39
CA ILE A 55 5.29 16.92 16.39
C ILE A 55 5.59 17.74 17.64
N ASP A 56 5.73 19.07 17.54
CA ASP A 56 6.03 19.92 18.69
C ASP A 56 4.88 19.95 19.70
N GLY A 57 3.62 19.77 19.24
CA GLY A 57 2.45 19.68 20.10
C GLY A 57 2.32 18.35 20.84
N PHE A 58 2.93 17.28 20.31
CA PHE A 58 2.83 15.93 20.88
C PHE A 58 4.13 15.48 21.57
N HIS A 59 5.24 16.19 21.38
CA HIS A 59 6.52 15.75 21.90
C HIS A 59 6.68 15.98 23.41
N SER A 60 7.03 14.94 24.16
CA SER A 60 7.42 15.07 25.58
C SER A 60 8.71 14.31 25.89
N PRO A 61 9.74 14.97 26.46
CA PRO A 61 10.97 14.29 26.88
C PRO A 61 10.84 13.61 28.26
N ILE A 62 9.72 13.74 28.97
CA ILE A 62 9.52 13.28 30.36
C ILE A 62 9.37 11.76 30.44
N GLN A 63 9.90 11.15 31.52
CA GLN A 63 9.76 9.72 31.82
C GLN A 63 9.11 9.51 33.21
N PRO A 64 7.99 8.78 33.31
CA PRO A 64 7.21 8.20 32.21
C PRO A 64 6.52 9.30 31.37
N SER A 65 6.29 9.00 30.08
CA SER A 65 5.66 9.95 29.17
C SER A 65 4.21 10.22 29.59
N PRO A 66 3.76 11.49 29.61
CA PRO A 66 2.36 11.82 29.80
C PRO A 66 1.47 11.15 28.74
N PRO A 67 0.18 10.90 29.05
CA PRO A 67 -0.77 10.40 28.06
C PRO A 67 -0.79 11.26 26.79
N SER A 68 -0.98 10.61 25.63
CA SER A 68 -1.05 11.26 24.32
C SER A 68 0.19 12.06 23.91
N THR A 69 1.37 11.69 24.43
CA THR A 69 2.65 12.28 24.02
C THR A 69 3.57 11.24 23.37
N ILE A 70 4.46 11.71 22.50
CA ILE A 70 5.45 10.92 21.77
C ILE A 70 6.84 11.40 22.19
N ARG A 71 7.78 10.48 22.40
CA ARG A 71 9.17 10.83 22.72
C ARG A 71 10.05 10.99 21.48
N MET A 72 9.75 10.21 20.45
CA MET A 72 10.53 10.20 19.21
C MET A 72 10.10 11.34 18.30
N ARG A 73 11.09 12.03 17.72
CA ARG A 73 10.89 13.08 16.69
C ARG A 73 11.22 12.60 15.28
N HIS A 74 11.60 11.34 15.16
CA HIS A 74 12.07 10.71 13.94
C HIS A 74 11.36 9.38 13.74
N GLY A 75 11.30 8.93 12.50
CA GLY A 75 10.72 7.66 12.10
C GLY A 75 11.00 7.37 10.64
N TYR A 76 10.23 6.45 10.08
CA TYR A 76 10.34 6.03 8.70
C TYR A 76 9.06 6.42 7.97
N PHE A 77 9.14 7.43 7.12
CA PHE A 77 8.00 7.98 6.39
C PHE A 77 8.31 7.94 4.89
N LEU A 78 7.27 7.74 4.09
CA LEU A 78 7.35 8.03 2.66
C LEU A 78 7.70 9.52 2.50
N ASP A 79 8.65 9.79 1.62
CA ASP A 79 9.11 11.15 1.34
C ASP A 79 8.02 11.88 0.55
N ASP A 80 7.63 13.08 0.98
CA ASP A 80 6.56 13.83 0.32
C ASP A 80 7.01 14.42 -1.03
N GLU A 81 8.31 14.55 -1.27
CA GLU A 81 8.85 15.02 -2.55
C GLU A 81 8.75 13.92 -3.62
N GLU A 82 9.04 12.67 -3.23
CA GLU A 82 9.04 11.51 -4.15
C GLU A 82 7.71 10.76 -4.18
N THR A 83 6.97 10.73 -3.07
CA THR A 83 5.72 9.98 -2.91
C THR A 83 4.78 10.72 -1.98
N ASP A 84 4.13 11.73 -2.53
CA ASP A 84 3.07 12.46 -1.83
C ASP A 84 1.82 11.61 -1.70
N ILE A 85 1.54 11.12 -0.49
CA ILE A 85 0.38 10.28 -0.17
C ILE A 85 -0.99 10.97 -0.44
N ARG A 86 -0.99 12.27 -0.71
CA ARG A 86 -2.19 13.04 -1.07
C ARG A 86 -2.47 13.00 -2.56
N GLN A 87 -1.45 12.74 -3.38
CA GLN A 87 -1.57 12.66 -4.83
C GLN A 87 -2.04 11.27 -5.27
N PHE A 88 -2.70 11.22 -6.43
CA PHE A 88 -3.19 10.01 -7.07
C PHE A 88 -3.66 10.33 -8.49
N ASP A 89 -3.26 9.54 -9.48
CA ASP A 89 -3.74 9.71 -10.86
C ASP A 89 -5.16 9.16 -11.05
N ALA A 90 -6.15 9.96 -10.65
CA ALA A 90 -7.56 9.62 -10.83
C ALA A 90 -7.98 9.48 -12.31
N SER A 91 -7.22 10.04 -13.26
CA SER A 91 -7.56 9.97 -14.68
C SER A 91 -7.25 8.61 -15.29
N PHE A 92 -6.25 7.92 -14.74
CA PHE A 92 -5.91 6.55 -15.08
C PHE A 92 -6.97 5.54 -14.58
N PHE A 93 -7.52 5.77 -13.38
CA PHE A 93 -8.50 4.87 -12.74
C PHE A 93 -9.95 5.35 -12.95
N THR A 94 -10.46 5.17 -14.17
CA THR A 94 -11.73 5.76 -14.64
C THR A 94 -13.01 5.23 -13.97
N ASN A 95 -12.95 4.14 -13.20
CA ASN A 95 -14.14 3.55 -12.56
C ASN A 95 -14.55 4.27 -11.26
N MET A 96 -13.76 5.25 -10.81
CA MET A 96 -14.00 5.98 -9.56
C MET A 96 -14.43 7.42 -9.84
N SER A 97 -15.39 7.91 -9.06
CA SER A 97 -15.77 9.32 -9.11
C SER A 97 -14.75 10.20 -8.36
N ARG A 98 -14.65 11.49 -8.71
CA ARG A 98 -13.82 12.46 -7.96
C ARG A 98 -14.14 12.46 -6.46
N SER A 99 -15.42 12.35 -6.12
CA SER A 99 -15.91 12.31 -4.73
C SER A 99 -15.47 11.02 -4.00
N GLU A 100 -15.35 9.91 -4.72
CA GLU A 100 -14.82 8.67 -4.16
C GLU A 100 -13.32 8.79 -3.90
N VAL A 101 -12.56 9.24 -4.90
CA VAL A 101 -11.09 9.37 -4.83
C VAL A 101 -10.64 10.22 -3.64
N GLU A 102 -11.30 11.36 -3.39
CA GLU A 102 -10.98 12.26 -2.27
C GLU A 102 -11.11 11.58 -0.89
N ARG A 103 -11.86 10.47 -0.79
CA ARG A 103 -12.13 9.74 0.45
C ARG A 103 -11.39 8.42 0.56
N LEU A 104 -10.61 8.04 -0.46
CA LEU A 104 -9.84 6.81 -0.41
C LEU A 104 -8.67 6.93 0.56
N ASP A 105 -8.45 5.87 1.33
CA ASP A 105 -7.21 5.66 2.05
C ASP A 105 -6.01 5.80 1.10
N PRO A 106 -5.00 6.63 1.47
CA PRO A 106 -3.73 6.65 0.75
C PRO A 106 -3.15 5.25 0.49
N GLN A 107 -3.35 4.28 1.39
CA GLN A 107 -2.94 2.89 1.18
C GLN A 107 -3.62 2.27 -0.05
N GLN A 108 -4.91 2.51 -0.26
CA GLN A 108 -5.63 2.02 -1.45
C GLN A 108 -5.13 2.69 -2.72
N ARG A 109 -4.89 4.01 -2.68
CA ARG A 109 -4.40 4.79 -3.81
C ARG A 109 -3.01 4.36 -4.25
N LEU A 110 -2.06 4.29 -3.30
CA LEU A 110 -0.70 3.84 -3.56
C LEU A 110 -0.65 2.38 -4.00
N LEU A 111 -1.48 1.50 -3.42
CA LEU A 111 -1.52 0.10 -3.81
C LEU A 111 -1.94 -0.06 -5.27
N LEU A 112 -2.90 0.73 -5.74
CA LEU A 112 -3.31 0.69 -7.15
C LEU A 112 -2.13 1.03 -8.07
N GLU A 113 -1.41 2.12 -7.82
CA GLU A 113 -0.23 2.51 -8.61
C GLU A 113 0.88 1.45 -8.55
N VAL A 114 1.22 0.97 -7.36
CA VAL A 114 2.26 -0.05 -7.16
C VAL A 114 1.92 -1.36 -7.85
N VAL A 115 0.65 -1.78 -7.86
CA VAL A 115 0.24 -2.98 -8.60
C VAL A 115 0.43 -2.78 -10.10
N TYR A 116 0.04 -1.63 -10.65
CA TYR A 116 0.24 -1.35 -12.07
C TYR A 116 1.72 -1.45 -12.46
N GLU A 117 2.58 -0.76 -11.72
CA GLU A 117 4.02 -0.74 -11.96
C GLU A 117 4.65 -2.14 -11.81
N SER A 118 4.18 -2.94 -10.86
CA SER A 118 4.67 -4.30 -10.67
C SER A 118 4.35 -5.20 -11.86
N VAL A 119 3.21 -4.98 -12.50
CA VAL A 119 2.76 -5.72 -13.68
C VAL A 119 3.50 -5.23 -14.92
N GLU A 120 3.70 -3.91 -15.06
CA GLU A 120 4.55 -3.36 -16.12
C GLU A 120 6.00 -3.87 -16.03
N ALA A 121 6.56 -3.94 -14.82
CA ALA A 121 7.88 -4.51 -14.56
C ALA A 121 7.97 -5.99 -14.93
N ALA A 122 6.85 -6.72 -14.91
CA ALA A 122 6.76 -8.09 -15.40
C ALA A 122 6.69 -8.20 -16.94
N GLY A 123 6.68 -7.07 -17.65
CA GLY A 123 6.58 -7.01 -19.11
C GLY A 123 5.16 -7.23 -19.65
N ASP A 124 4.14 -7.08 -18.80
CA ASP A 124 2.74 -7.17 -19.18
C ASP A 124 2.02 -5.86 -18.86
N ALA A 125 1.30 -5.29 -19.83
CA ALA A 125 0.54 -4.06 -19.62
C ALA A 125 -0.95 -4.30 -19.39
N ASN A 126 -1.53 -5.42 -19.87
CA ASN A 126 -2.99 -5.58 -19.92
C ASN A 126 -3.48 -7.04 -20.02
N SER A 127 -2.61 -8.03 -20.16
CA SER A 127 -3.02 -9.42 -20.43
C SER A 127 -3.68 -10.09 -19.22
N PHE A 128 -3.58 -9.49 -18.04
CA PHE A 128 -4.19 -9.95 -16.80
C PHE A 128 -5.71 -9.71 -16.67
N ARG A 129 -6.29 -8.82 -17.48
CA ARG A 129 -7.72 -8.46 -17.35
C ARG A 129 -8.62 -9.65 -17.72
N GLY A 130 -9.53 -10.02 -16.82
CA GLY A 130 -10.43 -11.15 -17.00
C GLY A 130 -9.84 -12.52 -16.61
N GLU A 131 -8.56 -12.56 -16.27
CA GLU A 131 -7.86 -13.80 -15.94
C GLU A 131 -8.06 -14.24 -14.48
N ARG A 132 -7.85 -15.54 -14.22
CA ARG A 132 -7.97 -16.14 -12.87
C ARG A 132 -6.72 -15.85 -12.01
N ILE A 133 -6.47 -14.57 -11.78
CA ILE A 133 -5.37 -14.07 -10.95
C ILE A 133 -5.90 -13.73 -9.56
N GLY A 134 -5.25 -14.26 -8.52
CA GLY A 134 -5.59 -13.94 -7.14
C GLY A 134 -4.87 -12.68 -6.66
N CYS A 135 -5.52 -11.90 -5.78
CA CYS A 135 -4.94 -10.73 -5.14
C CYS A 135 -4.89 -10.95 -3.62
N PHE A 136 -3.71 -10.89 -3.02
CA PHE A 136 -3.54 -11.10 -1.59
C PHE A 136 -2.77 -9.91 -1.01
N VAL A 137 -3.39 -9.21 -0.06
CA VAL A 137 -2.82 -7.99 0.52
C VAL A 137 -2.76 -8.13 2.05
N GLY A 138 -1.60 -7.83 2.61
CA GLY A 138 -1.43 -7.63 4.05
C GLY A 138 -1.49 -6.14 4.38
N THR A 139 -2.22 -5.78 5.42
CA THR A 139 -2.41 -4.40 5.87
C THR A 139 -2.40 -4.33 7.38
N PHE A 140 -2.02 -3.17 7.90
CA PHE A 140 -2.08 -2.85 9.32
C PHE A 140 -2.24 -1.33 9.49
N GLY A 141 -3.00 -0.92 10.51
CA GLY A 141 -3.30 0.48 10.78
C GLY A 141 -4.57 0.94 10.08
N GLN A 142 -5.43 1.66 10.80
CA GLN A 142 -6.73 2.17 10.33
C GLN A 142 -6.85 3.68 10.58
N ASP A 143 -5.70 4.35 10.68
CA ASP A 143 -5.57 5.75 11.11
C ASP A 143 -6.39 6.69 10.20
N TRP A 144 -6.47 6.41 8.90
CA TRP A 144 -7.24 7.24 7.98
C TRP A 144 -8.75 7.16 8.23
N GLY A 145 -9.25 6.00 8.66
CA GLY A 145 -10.64 5.83 9.10
C GLY A 145 -10.91 6.54 10.42
N GLU A 146 -9.97 6.47 11.35
CA GLU A 146 -10.03 7.18 12.64
C GLU A 146 -10.02 8.71 12.45
N LEU A 147 -9.14 9.22 11.58
CA LEU A 147 -9.04 10.64 11.22
C LEU A 147 -10.31 11.16 10.53
N GLN A 148 -10.98 10.34 9.73
CA GLN A 148 -12.28 10.72 9.16
C GLN A 148 -13.39 10.68 10.21
N SER A 149 -13.32 9.76 11.19
CA SER A 149 -14.36 9.64 12.21
C SER A 149 -14.44 10.85 13.16
N VAL A 150 -13.35 11.59 13.33
CA VAL A 150 -13.34 12.80 14.17
C VAL A 150 -14.03 13.98 13.49
N ASP A 151 -14.03 14.03 12.16
CA ASP A 151 -14.80 15.02 11.41
C ASP A 151 -16.21 14.49 11.12
N LYS A 152 -17.18 14.98 11.90
CA LYS A 152 -18.60 14.62 11.76
C LYS A 152 -19.18 14.98 10.39
N MET A 153 -18.58 15.92 9.68
CA MET A 153 -18.97 16.30 8.31
C MET A 153 -18.40 15.37 7.25
N SER A 154 -17.45 14.49 7.59
CA SER A 154 -16.87 13.51 6.66
C SER A 154 -17.78 12.30 6.40
N SER A 155 -18.88 12.16 7.16
CA SER A 155 -19.83 11.07 6.98
C SER A 155 -20.43 11.10 5.56
N GLY A 156 -20.08 10.11 4.75
CA GLY A 156 -20.44 10.08 3.33
C GLY A 156 -20.53 8.66 2.78
N LEU A 157 -21.07 8.56 1.56
CA LEU A 157 -21.32 7.30 0.83
C LEU A 157 -20.10 6.36 0.78
N TYR A 158 -18.90 6.93 0.68
CA TYR A 158 -17.64 6.20 0.49
C TYR A 158 -16.91 5.87 1.79
N ARG A 159 -17.51 6.09 2.96
CA ARG A 159 -16.83 5.85 4.26
C ARG A 159 -16.36 4.40 4.41
N ILE A 160 -17.17 3.42 4.00
CA ILE A 160 -16.81 2.00 4.11
C ILE A 160 -15.86 1.60 2.99
N THR A 161 -16.18 1.96 1.74
CA THR A 161 -15.41 1.56 0.56
C THR A 161 -14.08 2.31 0.41
N GLY A 162 -13.91 3.43 1.09
CA GLY A 162 -12.65 4.19 1.10
C GLY A 162 -11.66 3.74 2.16
N GLN A 163 -12.11 3.01 3.19
CA GLN A 163 -11.32 2.79 4.42
C GLN A 163 -11.17 1.33 4.83
N GLY A 164 -12.11 0.45 4.48
CA GLY A 164 -12.07 -0.92 4.98
C GLY A 164 -10.86 -1.68 4.48
N ASP A 165 -10.15 -2.41 5.36
CA ASP A 165 -8.98 -3.22 5.00
C ASP A 165 -9.23 -4.20 3.84
N PHE A 166 -10.40 -4.82 3.85
CA PHE A 166 -10.83 -5.74 2.80
C PHE A 166 -10.95 -5.07 1.42
N LEU A 167 -11.00 -3.74 1.33
CA LEU A 167 -11.05 -3.03 0.05
C LEU A 167 -9.72 -3.04 -0.67
N LEU A 168 -8.59 -3.24 0.01
CA LEU A 168 -7.28 -3.22 -0.65
C LEU A 168 -7.19 -4.30 -1.74
N SER A 169 -7.43 -5.57 -1.40
CA SER A 169 -7.45 -6.65 -2.41
C SER A 169 -8.65 -6.52 -3.35
N ASN A 170 -9.84 -6.18 -2.81
CA ASN A 170 -11.07 -6.10 -3.59
C ASN A 170 -11.04 -5.02 -4.67
N ARG A 171 -10.47 -3.85 -4.37
CA ARG A 171 -10.36 -2.73 -5.31
C ARG A 171 -9.34 -3.03 -6.40
N VAL A 172 -8.19 -3.63 -6.04
CA VAL A 172 -7.22 -4.13 -7.03
C VAL A 172 -7.89 -5.13 -7.97
N SER A 173 -8.59 -6.14 -7.45
CA SER A 173 -9.32 -7.09 -8.30
C SER A 173 -10.38 -6.42 -9.19
N PHE A 174 -11.06 -5.38 -8.69
CA PHE A 174 -12.07 -4.67 -9.45
C PHE A 174 -11.47 -3.81 -10.58
N GLU A 175 -10.49 -2.95 -10.27
CA GLU A 175 -9.88 -2.03 -11.25
C GLU A 175 -9.12 -2.79 -12.35
N TYR A 176 -8.42 -3.86 -11.98
CA TYR A 176 -7.64 -4.69 -12.90
C TYR A 176 -8.40 -5.88 -13.47
N ASP A 177 -9.69 -6.02 -13.15
CA ASP A 177 -10.57 -7.09 -13.65
C ASP A 177 -10.08 -8.52 -13.35
N LEU A 178 -9.48 -8.73 -12.18
CA LEU A 178 -8.94 -10.04 -11.76
C LEU A 178 -10.06 -10.95 -11.25
N LYS A 179 -10.09 -12.21 -11.71
CA LYS A 179 -11.16 -13.18 -11.43
C LYS A 179 -10.79 -14.28 -10.43
N GLY A 180 -9.62 -14.19 -9.81
CA GLY A 180 -9.17 -15.14 -8.78
C GLY A 180 -9.63 -14.78 -7.36
N PRO A 181 -9.10 -15.50 -6.35
CA PRO A 181 -9.35 -15.22 -4.93
C PRO A 181 -8.85 -13.83 -4.51
N ARG A 182 -9.51 -13.24 -3.50
CA ARG A 182 -9.23 -11.91 -2.95
C ARG A 182 -9.48 -11.86 -1.46
#